data_AF-A0A1Q5UCD7-F1
#
_entry.id   AF-A0A1Q5UCD7-F1
#
_cell.length_a   1.000
_cell.length_b   1.000
_cell.length_c   1.000
_cell.angle_alpha   90.00
_cell.angle_beta   90.00
_cell.angle_gamma   90.00
#
_symmetry.space_group_name_H-M   'P 1'
#
loop_
_entity.id
_entity.type
_entity.pdbx_description
1 polymer ?
#
loop_
_entity_poly.entity_id
_entity_poly.type
_entity_poly.pdbx_seq_one_letter_code
_entity_poly.pdbx_strand_id
1 'polypeptide(L)' 'MAAVLQGYVPHPTNKMKAARWMGRRDVEIGLVPKPTITDPSDAIIQVTHCTISGSDLHLYEGDLGYIM' A
#
# COMPACT_ATOMS: atom_id res chain seq x y z
N MET A 1 0.99 -0.64 -16.70
CA MET A 1 0.56 0.62 -17.35
C MET A 1 -0.39 1.32 -16.39
N ALA A 2 -0.03 2.53 -15.99
CA ALA A 2 -0.43 3.19 -14.75
C ALA A 2 -1.94 3.44 -14.65
N ALA A 3 -2.57 2.88 -13.61
CA ALA A 3 -3.76 3.49 -13.04
C ALA A 3 -3.30 4.75 -12.30
N VAL A 4 -3.24 5.87 -13.03
CA VAL A 4 -3.13 7.18 -12.42
C VAL A 4 -4.44 7.39 -11.68
N LEU A 5 -4.39 7.22 -10.35
CA LEU A 5 -5.39 7.72 -9.42
C LEU A 5 -5.64 9.18 -9.77
N GLN A 6 -6.80 9.52 -10.34
CA GLN A 6 -7.17 10.91 -10.59
C GLN A 6 -7.19 11.64 -9.25
N GLY A 7 -6.18 12.49 -8.99
CA GLY A 7 -6.16 13.42 -7.86
C GLY A 7 -5.12 13.14 -6.75
N TYR A 8 -4.46 11.98 -6.71
CA TYR A 8 -3.45 11.73 -5.68
C TYR A 8 -2.15 12.49 -5.96
N VAL A 9 -1.80 13.43 -5.09
CA VAL A 9 -0.53 14.18 -5.14
C VAL A 9 0.38 13.72 -4.01
N PRO A 10 1.49 13.02 -4.29
CA PRO A 10 2.37 12.52 -3.24
C PRO A 10 2.92 13.65 -2.35
N HIS A 11 3.12 13.36 -1.06
CA HIS A 11 3.71 14.35 -0.16
C HIS A 11 5.11 14.77 -0.68
N PRO A 12 5.39 16.08 -0.83
CA PRO A 12 6.55 16.56 -1.58
C PRO A 12 7.91 16.18 -0.99
N THR A 13 8.00 16.09 0.34
CA THR A 13 9.28 15.92 1.06
C THR A 13 9.30 14.75 2.04
N ASN A 14 8.23 14.53 2.78
CA ASN A 14 8.19 13.52 3.83
C ASN A 14 7.97 12.11 3.27
N LYS A 15 8.72 11.14 3.81
CA LYS A 15 8.64 9.72 3.45
C LYS A 15 8.22 8.85 4.65
N MET A 16 7.74 7.65 4.37
CA MET A 16 7.49 6.58 5.32
C MET A 16 7.99 5.25 4.77
N LYS A 17 8.19 4.27 5.66
CA LYS A 17 8.45 2.88 5.25
C LYS A 17 7.13 2.21 4.90
N ALA A 18 7.11 1.41 3.84
CA ALA A 18 5.97 0.60 3.46
C ALA A 18 6.44 -0.78 2.98
N ALA A 19 5.69 -1.82 3.34
CA ALA A 19 5.80 -3.12 2.68
C ALA A 19 5.12 -3.04 1.31
N ARG A 20 5.85 -3.39 0.26
CA ARG A 20 5.39 -3.30 -1.14
C ARG A 20 5.46 -4.68 -1.75
N TRP A 21 4.35 -5.10 -2.32
CA TRP A 21 4.30 -6.33 -3.11
C TRP A 21 4.90 -6.06 -4.49
N MET A 22 5.97 -6.78 -4.83
CA MET A 22 6.70 -6.65 -6.09
C MET A 22 6.38 -7.78 -7.08
N GLY A 23 5.64 -8.80 -6.62
CA GLY A 23 5.20 -9.93 -7.41
C GLY A 23 5.03 -11.17 -6.54
N ARG A 24 4.71 -12.30 -7.17
CA ARG A 24 4.54 -13.57 -6.45
C ARG A 24 5.77 -13.88 -5.60
N ARG A 25 5.53 -14.03 -4.31
CA ARG A 25 6.52 -14.31 -3.25
C ARG A 25 7.60 -13.24 -3.11
N ASP A 26 7.29 -12.00 -3.48
CA ASP A 26 8.23 -10.89 -3.42
C ASP A 26 7.61 -9.68 -2.72
N VAL A 27 8.10 -9.39 -1.52
CA VAL A 27 7.70 -8.24 -0.71
C VAL A 27 8.95 -7.52 -0.22
N GLU A 28 9.02 -6.23 -0.51
CA GLU A 28 10.13 -5.37 -0.11
C GLU A 28 9.68 -4.25 0.81
N ILE A 29 10.51 -3.90 1.78
CA ILE A 29 10.33 -2.68 2.56
C ILE A 29 11.01 -1.52 1.84
N GLY A 30 10.22 -0.57 1.35
CA GLY A 30 10.71 0.62 0.65
C GLY A 30 10.36 1.93 1.37
N LEU A 31 11.09 3.00 1.03
CA LEU A 31 10.69 4.36 1.39
C LEU A 31 9.75 4.92 0.32
N VAL A 32 8.54 5.28 0.73
CA VAL A 32 7.51 5.89 -0.13
C VAL A 32 7.13 7.27 0.42
N PRO A 33 6.58 8.19 -0.40
CA PRO A 33 6.01 9.44 0.12
C PRO A 33 4.97 9.17 1.21
N LYS A 34 4.91 10.04 2.22
CA LYS A 34 3.80 10.01 3.17
C LYS A 34 2.48 10.23 2.43
N PRO A 35 1.37 9.65 2.91
CA PRO A 35 0.07 9.85 2.31
C PRO A 35 -0.37 11.32 2.43
N THR A 36 -1.25 11.72 1.52
CA THR A 36 -1.94 13.00 1.51
C THR A 36 -3.43 12.76 1.45
N ILE A 37 -4.20 13.67 2.05
CA ILE A 37 -5.66 13.68 1.96
C ILE A 37 -6.07 13.92 0.50
N THR A 38 -6.91 13.04 -0.06
CA THR A 38 -7.42 13.15 -1.43
C THR A 38 -8.91 13.45 -1.45
N ASP A 39 -9.65 12.93 -0.45
CA ASP A 39 -11.07 13.19 -0.21
C ASP A 39 -11.29 13.82 1.19
N PRO A 40 -12.30 14.70 1.38
CA PRO A 40 -12.61 15.28 2.69
C PRO A 40 -12.88 14.28 3.82
N SER A 41 -13.23 13.02 3.49
CA SER A 41 -13.47 11.95 4.45
C SER A 41 -12.23 11.13 4.84
N ASP A 42 -11.09 11.37 4.20
CA ASP A 42 -9.84 10.67 4.50
C ASP A 42 -9.28 11.06 5.88
N ALA A 43 -8.60 10.11 6.52
CA ALA A 43 -7.81 10.35 7.72
C ALA A 43 -6.42 9.74 7.58
N ILE A 44 -5.39 10.47 8.02
CA ILE A 44 -4.02 9.96 8.11
C ILE A 44 -3.76 9.51 9.53
N ILE A 45 -3.49 8.21 9.70
CA ILE A 45 -3.19 7.61 11.00
C ILE A 45 -1.72 7.20 11.10
N GLN A 46 -1.17 7.28 12.31
CA GLN A 46 0.09 6.64 12.62
C GLN A 46 -0.16 5.18 13.02
N VAL A 47 0.26 4.25 12.17
CA VAL A 47 0.19 2.82 12.48
C VAL A 47 1.17 2.50 13.59
N THR A 48 0.67 2.04 14.73
CA THR A 48 1.52 1.58 15.85
C THR A 48 1.84 0.10 15.71
N HIS A 49 0.85 -0.70 15.28
CA HIS A 49 0.97 -2.14 15.05
C HIS A 49 0.06 -2.55 13.89
N CYS A 50 0.54 -3.52 13.11
CA CYS A 50 -0.23 -4.19 12.07
C CYS A 50 0.26 -5.64 12.00
N THR A 51 -0.66 -6.58 11.82
CA THR A 51 -0.36 -8.02 11.74
C THR A 51 -0.52 -8.52 10.32
N ILE A 52 0.06 -9.68 10.03
CA ILE A 52 -0.15 -10.40 8.78
C ILE A 52 -1.40 -11.27 8.93
N SER A 53 -2.30 -11.21 7.96
CA SER A 53 -3.50 -12.03 7.85
C SER A 53 -3.36 -13.08 6.75
N GLY A 54 -4.19 -14.13 6.78
CA GLY A 54 -4.24 -15.12 5.69
C GLY A 54 -4.56 -14.51 4.33
N SER A 55 -5.33 -13.41 4.30
CA SER A 55 -5.61 -12.65 3.07
C SER A 55 -4.35 -12.10 2.40
N ASP A 56 -3.35 -11.72 3.20
CA ASP A 56 -2.08 -11.21 2.68
C ASP A 56 -1.27 -12.33 2.01
N LEU A 57 -1.45 -13.58 2.46
CA LEU A 57 -0.80 -14.75 1.87
C LEU A 57 -1.39 -15.09 0.49
N HIS A 58 -2.70 -14.90 0.30
CA HIS A 58 -3.31 -15.07 -1.02
C HIS A 58 -2.72 -14.08 -2.04
N LEU A 59 -2.53 -12.82 -1.63
CA LEU A 59 -1.82 -11.82 -2.44
C LEU A 59 -0.36 -12.22 -2.68
N TYR A 60 0.34 -12.65 -1.64
CA TYR A 60 1.74 -13.07 -1.71
C TYR A 60 1.97 -14.24 -2.67
N GLU A 61 1.10 -15.24 -2.68
CA GLU A 61 1.18 -16.38 -3.60
C GLU A 61 0.72 -16.03 -5.04
N GLY A 62 0.18 -14.83 -5.27
CA GLY A 62 -0.28 -14.38 -6.58
C GLY A 62 -1.66 -14.88 -6.98
N ASP A 63 -2.44 -15.39 -6.02
CA ASP A 63 -3.77 -15.99 -6.21
C ASP A 63 -4.91 -14.96 -6.08
N LEU A 64 -4.72 -13.76 -6.62
CA LEU A 64 -5.74 -12.70 -6.59
C LEU A 64 -7.03 -13.06 -7.36
N GLY A 65 -7.00 -14.07 -8.23
CA GLY A 65 -8.11 -14.44 -9.10
C GLY A 65 -9.09 -15.50 -8.56
N TYR A 66 -8.80 -16.15 -7.43
CA TYR A 66 -9.55 -17.35 -7.01
C TYR A 66 -10.30 -17.22 -5.67
N ILE A 67 -10.18 -16.09 -4.96
CA ILE A 67 -10.70 -15.89 -3.59
C ILE A 67 -11.50 -14.57 -3.42
N MET A 68 -12.15 -14.12 -4.49
CA MET A 68 -13.26 -13.14 -4.40
C MET A 68 -14.57 -13.82 -4.78
#